data_AF-A0A496AUL0-F1
#
_entry.id   AF-A0A496AUL0-F1
#
_cell.length_a   1.000
_cell.length_b   1.000
_cell.length_c   1.000
_cell.angle_alpha   90.00
_cell.angle_beta   90.00
_cell.angle_gamma   90.00
#
_symmetry.space_group_name_H-M   'P 1'
#
loop_
_entity.id
_entity.type
_entity.pdbx_description
1 polymer ?
#
loop_
_entity_poly.entity_id
_entity_poly.type
_entity_poly.pdbx_seq_one_letter_code
_entity_poly.pdbx_strand_id
1 'polypeptide(L)'
;MQTVSLKIGTATPKSLVVEPKPLDILSKLYAFSQGGVMMTTQLKKAETKDNVLSENTAQGVYQKLNELMSNRASRLTRWIWELLQNARDASMGKDSLIATVQCLPNELTFLHNGKGFTDREIAHLIFHGSTKVEEERTIGQYGTGFLTTHLLSPTIDVSGQLGDSWFNFCLERKPDSVEALRESMDRAWENFKVFPSLQVPIPDCFTTRFVYPIEDDAVDAVEKGIAMLKQCAPFVVVFNQEFSRIDIENRGETMCFEV
;
A
#
# COMPACT_ATOMS: atom_id res chain seq x y z
N MET A 1 42.25 64.95 68.77
CA MET A 1 41.17 64.38 67.95
C MET A 1 41.78 63.88 66.66
N GLN A 2 41.88 62.56 66.49
CA GLN A 2 42.28 61.92 65.25
C GLN A 2 41.42 60.66 65.13
N THR A 3 40.45 60.71 64.22
CA THR A 3 39.56 59.61 63.87
C THR A 3 40.26 58.77 62.80
N VAL A 4 40.44 57.47 63.03
CA VAL A 4 40.90 56.53 61.99
C VAL A 4 39.86 55.42 61.85
N SER A 5 39.24 55.41 60.68
CA SER A 5 38.13 54.55 60.27
C SER A 5 38.59 53.13 59.94
N LEU A 6 37.80 52.13 60.34
CA LEU A 6 37.92 50.74 59.88
C LEU A 6 37.59 50.64 58.38
N LYS A 7 38.47 50.01 57.59
CA LYS A 7 38.15 49.48 56.26
C LYS A 7 37.85 47.98 56.39
N ILE A 8 36.62 47.61 56.07
CA ILE A 8 36.17 46.22 55.96
C ILE A 8 36.49 45.77 54.52
N GLY A 9 37.35 44.78 54.36
CA GLY A 9 37.68 44.20 53.05
C GLY A 9 36.60 43.21 52.59
N THR A 10 36.04 43.44 51.41
CA THR A 10 35.13 42.51 50.72
C THR A 10 35.95 41.43 50.00
N ALA A 11 35.90 40.18 50.46
CA ALA A 11 36.43 39.03 49.72
C ALA A 11 35.36 38.50 48.77
N THR A 12 35.60 38.59 47.46
CA THR A 12 34.82 37.89 46.44
C THR A 12 35.24 36.41 46.39
N PRO A 13 34.30 35.45 46.30
CA PRO A 13 34.65 34.04 46.15
C PRO A 13 35.17 33.78 44.73
N LYS A 14 36.41 33.28 44.60
CA LYS A 14 36.90 32.70 43.35
C LYS A 14 36.09 31.44 43.06
N SER A 15 35.29 31.45 41.99
CA SER A 15 34.75 30.22 41.41
C SER A 15 35.90 29.37 40.89
N LEU A 16 36.09 28.17 41.46
CA LEU A 16 36.92 27.14 40.83
C LEU A 16 36.18 26.68 39.57
N VAL A 17 36.50 27.26 38.44
CA VAL A 17 36.22 26.63 37.14
C VAL A 17 37.22 25.49 37.02
N VAL A 18 36.78 24.28 37.34
CA VAL A 18 37.56 23.07 37.09
C VAL A 18 37.53 22.85 35.57
N GLU A 19 38.56 23.31 34.87
CA GLU A 19 38.73 22.97 33.46
C GLU A 19 38.86 21.45 33.34
N PRO A 20 38.07 20.79 32.47
CA PRO A 20 38.17 19.36 32.28
C PRO A 20 39.57 19.01 31.78
N LYS A 21 40.23 18.05 32.46
CA LYS A 21 41.58 17.60 32.09
C LYS A 21 41.59 17.17 30.62
N PRO A 22 42.66 17.46 29.85
CA PRO A 22 42.74 17.17 28.41
C PRO A 22 42.37 15.73 28.02
N LEU A 23 42.66 14.77 28.89
CA LEU A 23 42.34 13.35 28.69
C LEU A 23 40.82 13.08 28.68
N ASP A 24 40.04 13.85 29.44
CA ASP A 24 38.58 13.71 29.54
C ASP A 24 37.88 14.22 28.27
N ILE A 25 38.40 15.32 27.68
CA ILE A 25 37.91 15.87 26.40
C ILE A 25 38.19 14.89 25.25
N LEU A 26 39.41 14.34 25.18
CA LEU A 26 39.77 13.36 24.16
C LEU A 26 38.94 12.07 24.25
N SER A 27 38.64 11.61 25.47
CA SER A 27 37.78 10.43 25.67
C SER A 27 36.34 10.67 25.20
N LYS A 28 35.79 11.85 25.44
CA LYS A 28 34.44 12.25 25.00
C LYS A 28 34.36 12.44 23.49
N LEU A 29 35.38 13.05 22.88
CA LEU A 29 35.48 13.18 21.42
C LEU A 29 35.62 11.81 20.74
N TYR A 30 36.41 10.91 21.32
CA TYR A 30 36.54 9.54 20.83
C TYR A 30 35.21 8.78 20.95
N ALA A 31 34.53 8.84 22.09
CA ALA A 31 33.23 8.20 22.29
C ALA A 31 32.14 8.75 21.33
N PHE A 32 32.13 10.06 21.08
CA PHE A 32 31.24 10.69 20.09
C PHE A 32 31.55 10.25 18.66
N SER A 33 32.84 10.18 18.29
CA SER A 33 33.29 9.65 17.01
C SER A 33 32.90 8.17 16.83
N GLN A 34 33.12 7.32 17.83
CA GLN A 34 32.72 5.91 17.80
C GLN A 34 31.20 5.75 17.75
N GLY A 35 30.44 6.60 18.44
CA GLY A 35 28.98 6.66 18.35
C GLY A 35 28.50 7.01 16.93
N GLY A 36 29.14 7.97 16.26
CA GLY A 36 28.86 8.31 14.86
C GLY A 36 29.20 7.18 13.88
N VAL A 37 30.32 6.48 14.08
CA VAL A 37 30.72 5.30 13.27
C VAL A 37 29.76 4.13 13.49
N MET A 38 29.33 3.88 14.73
CA MET A 38 28.34 2.86 15.05
C MET A 38 26.98 3.17 14.42
N MET A 39 26.50 4.42 14.51
CA MET A 39 25.23 4.84 13.92
C MET A 39 25.25 4.71 12.39
N THR A 40 26.31 5.18 11.72
CA THR A 40 26.46 5.03 10.26
C THR A 40 26.55 3.56 9.84
N THR A 41 27.20 2.72 10.63
CA THR A 41 27.26 1.27 10.39
C THR A 41 25.88 0.62 10.54
N GLN A 42 25.09 1.00 11.55
CA GLN A 42 23.73 0.48 11.75
C GLN A 42 22.78 0.92 10.63
N LEU A 43 22.84 2.19 10.21
CA LEU A 43 22.08 2.70 9.07
C LEU A 43 22.40 1.94 7.79
N LYS A 44 23.69 1.73 7.51
CA LYS A 44 24.12 0.95 6.34
C LYS A 44 23.64 -0.50 6.39
N LYS A 45 23.63 -1.12 7.57
CA LYS A 45 23.09 -2.49 7.77
C LYS A 45 21.58 -2.54 7.56
N ALA A 46 20.84 -1.56 8.05
CA ALA A 46 19.40 -1.45 7.86
C ALA A 46 19.05 -1.27 6.38
N GLU A 47 19.71 -0.33 5.70
CA GLU A 47 19.56 -0.09 4.26
C GLU A 47 19.90 -1.35 3.44
N THR A 48 21.00 -2.04 3.76
CA THR A 48 21.34 -3.30 3.09
C THR A 48 20.26 -4.37 3.28
N LYS A 49 19.72 -4.50 4.50
CA LYS A 49 18.63 -5.43 4.80
C LYS A 49 17.38 -5.08 3.99
N ASP A 50 17.00 -3.81 3.96
CA ASP A 50 15.80 -3.33 3.26
C ASP A 50 15.94 -3.52 1.74
N ASN A 51 17.12 -3.26 1.18
CA ASN A 51 17.43 -3.52 -0.23
C ASN A 51 17.27 -5.01 -0.58
N VAL A 52 17.85 -5.91 0.23
CA VAL A 52 17.74 -7.37 0.02
C VAL A 52 16.28 -7.84 0.15
N LEU A 53 15.51 -7.28 1.08
CA LEU A 53 14.08 -7.60 1.22
C LEU A 53 13.28 -7.10 0.00
N SER A 54 13.57 -5.90 -0.48
CA SER A 54 12.94 -5.32 -1.68
C SER A 54 13.25 -6.15 -2.93
N GLU A 55 14.50 -6.56 -3.14
CA GLU A 55 14.91 -7.43 -4.25
C GLU A 55 14.21 -8.79 -4.21
N ASN A 56 14.21 -9.48 -3.07
CA ASN A 56 13.53 -10.77 -2.93
C ASN A 56 12.02 -10.64 -3.16
N THR A 57 11.44 -9.54 -2.71
CA THR A 57 10.02 -9.24 -2.89
C THR A 57 9.69 -9.05 -4.38
N ALA A 58 10.46 -8.20 -5.08
CA ALA A 58 10.31 -7.98 -6.51
C ALA A 58 10.50 -9.29 -7.29
N GLN A 59 11.50 -10.10 -6.94
CA GLN A 59 11.74 -11.40 -7.54
C GLN A 59 10.53 -12.35 -7.38
N GLY A 60 9.92 -12.38 -6.21
CA GLY A 60 8.73 -13.19 -5.93
C GLY A 60 7.50 -12.72 -6.70
N VAL A 61 7.28 -11.41 -6.82
CA VAL A 61 6.18 -10.84 -7.62
C VAL A 61 6.41 -11.10 -9.11
N TYR A 62 7.65 -10.94 -9.59
CA TYR A 62 8.03 -11.22 -10.97
C TYR A 62 7.73 -12.67 -11.37
N GLN A 63 8.11 -13.64 -10.51
CA GLN A 63 7.82 -15.06 -10.75
C GLN A 63 6.31 -15.34 -10.81
N LYS A 64 5.54 -14.76 -9.88
CA LYS A 64 4.07 -14.93 -9.85
C LYS A 64 3.38 -14.31 -11.07
N LEU A 65 3.84 -13.14 -11.52
CA LEU A 65 3.34 -12.51 -12.75
C LEU A 65 3.59 -13.39 -13.98
N ASN A 66 4.79 -13.95 -14.11
CA ASN A 66 5.10 -14.85 -15.22
C ASN A 66 4.27 -16.15 -15.17
N GLU A 67 4.06 -16.72 -13.99
CA GLU A 67 3.15 -17.87 -13.82
C GLU A 67 1.71 -17.51 -14.20
N LEU A 68 1.23 -16.33 -13.78
CA LEU A 68 -0.10 -15.84 -14.09
C LEU A 68 -0.30 -15.68 -15.61
N MET A 69 0.66 -15.04 -16.28
CA MET A 69 0.60 -14.78 -17.73
C MET A 69 0.71 -16.06 -18.56
N SER A 70 1.57 -17.01 -18.16
CA SER A 70 1.67 -18.32 -18.84
C SER A 70 0.39 -19.17 -18.72
N ASN A 71 -0.41 -18.94 -17.67
CA ASN A 71 -1.68 -19.65 -17.44
C ASN A 71 -2.92 -18.80 -17.76
N ARG A 72 -2.76 -17.64 -18.43
CA ARG A 72 -3.81 -16.63 -18.66
C ARG A 72 -5.13 -17.22 -19.16
N ALA A 73 -5.07 -18.07 -20.19
CA ALA A 73 -6.26 -18.67 -20.82
C ALA A 73 -7.15 -19.44 -19.83
N SER A 74 -6.58 -20.08 -18.81
CA SER A 74 -7.32 -20.84 -17.80
C SER A 74 -7.85 -19.98 -16.65
N ARG A 75 -7.41 -18.72 -16.54
CA ARG A 75 -7.68 -17.82 -15.40
C ARG A 75 -8.42 -16.54 -15.81
N LEU A 76 -8.91 -16.45 -17.06
CA LEU A 76 -9.48 -15.23 -17.66
C LEU A 76 -10.61 -14.58 -16.86
N THR A 77 -11.38 -15.35 -16.08
CA THR A 77 -12.49 -14.84 -15.26
C THR A 77 -12.16 -14.76 -13.78
N ARG A 78 -10.95 -15.12 -13.37
CA ARG A 78 -10.61 -15.18 -11.94
C ARG A 78 -10.54 -13.79 -11.32
N TRP A 79 -10.11 -12.79 -12.09
CA TRP A 79 -9.95 -11.41 -11.63
C TRP A 79 -11.21 -10.85 -10.96
N ILE A 80 -12.41 -11.12 -11.47
CA ILE A 80 -13.63 -10.54 -10.90
C ILE A 80 -13.93 -11.12 -9.52
N TRP A 81 -13.64 -12.40 -9.32
CA TRP A 81 -13.80 -13.04 -8.03
C TRP A 81 -12.80 -12.53 -7.00
N GLU A 82 -11.58 -12.21 -7.42
CA GLU A 82 -10.57 -11.62 -6.54
C GLU A 82 -10.96 -10.20 -6.11
N LEU A 83 -11.56 -9.42 -7.01
CA LEU A 83 -12.09 -8.08 -6.69
C LEU A 83 -13.30 -8.13 -5.76
N LEU A 84 -14.26 -9.01 -6.02
CA LEU A 84 -15.41 -9.22 -5.12
C LEU A 84 -14.96 -9.74 -3.75
N GLN A 85 -13.99 -10.65 -3.72
CA GLN A 85 -13.41 -11.11 -2.46
C GLN A 85 -12.72 -9.96 -1.71
N ASN A 86 -11.94 -9.13 -2.40
CA ASN A 86 -11.32 -7.95 -1.78
C ASN A 86 -12.36 -7.00 -1.17
N ALA A 87 -13.45 -6.73 -1.87
CA ALA A 87 -14.55 -5.92 -1.36
C ALA A 87 -15.22 -6.57 -0.13
N ARG A 88 -15.55 -7.87 -0.20
CA ARG A 88 -16.17 -8.63 0.88
C ARG A 88 -15.32 -8.60 2.14
N ASP A 89 -14.02 -8.78 1.96
CA ASP A 89 -13.06 -8.84 3.06
C ASP A 89 -12.88 -7.47 3.74
N ALA A 90 -13.23 -6.39 3.04
CA ALA A 90 -13.35 -5.04 3.59
C ALA A 90 -14.76 -4.73 4.13
N SER A 91 -15.72 -5.66 4.10
CA SER A 91 -17.09 -5.38 4.56
C SER A 91 -17.15 -4.91 6.02
N MET A 92 -18.07 -3.98 6.30
CA MET A 92 -18.33 -3.47 7.64
C MET A 92 -19.44 -4.23 8.37
N GLY A 93 -20.02 -5.25 7.72
CA GLY A 93 -21.06 -6.09 8.30
C GLY A 93 -22.08 -6.58 7.27
N LYS A 94 -23.17 -7.13 7.79
CA LYS A 94 -24.26 -7.68 6.98
C LYS A 94 -24.93 -6.61 6.12
N ASP A 95 -25.27 -6.95 4.88
CA ASP A 95 -26.04 -6.13 3.93
C ASP A 95 -25.52 -4.68 3.80
N SER A 96 -24.20 -4.50 3.88
CA SER A 96 -23.57 -3.17 3.89
C SER A 96 -22.74 -2.87 2.64
N LEU A 97 -22.35 -3.93 1.91
CA LEU A 97 -21.37 -3.82 0.84
C LEU A 97 -22.04 -3.62 -0.52
N ILE A 98 -21.67 -2.53 -1.18
CA ILE A 98 -21.99 -2.18 -2.55
C ILE A 98 -20.71 -2.29 -3.36
N ALA A 99 -20.76 -3.02 -4.48
CA ALA A 99 -19.69 -3.06 -5.47
C ALA A 99 -20.20 -2.69 -6.86
N THR A 100 -19.40 -1.94 -7.61
CA THR A 100 -19.74 -1.52 -8.97
C THR A 100 -18.61 -1.87 -9.91
N VAL A 101 -18.95 -2.46 -11.06
CA VAL A 101 -18.01 -2.74 -12.15
C VAL A 101 -18.44 -1.94 -13.37
N GLN A 102 -17.57 -1.03 -13.81
CA GLN A 102 -17.78 -0.19 -14.99
C GLN A 102 -16.82 -0.63 -16.08
N CYS A 103 -17.35 -0.97 -17.25
CA CYS A 103 -16.59 -1.37 -18.42
C CYS A 103 -16.82 -0.36 -19.55
N LEU A 104 -15.80 0.46 -19.78
CA LEU A 104 -15.68 1.38 -20.91
C LEU A 104 -14.77 0.76 -22.00
N PRO A 105 -14.70 1.32 -23.22
CA PRO A 105 -13.93 0.72 -24.30
C PRO A 105 -12.45 0.46 -23.99
N ASN A 106 -11.81 1.36 -23.25
CA ASN A 106 -10.37 1.32 -22.97
C ASN A 106 -10.06 1.25 -21.46
N GLU A 107 -11.07 0.98 -20.63
CA GLU A 107 -10.93 1.04 -19.19
C GLU A 107 -11.95 0.15 -18.49
N LEU A 108 -11.49 -0.57 -17.45
CA LEU A 108 -12.35 -1.20 -16.48
C LEU A 108 -12.14 -0.56 -15.12
N THR A 109 -13.23 -0.15 -14.48
CA THR A 109 -13.20 0.43 -13.14
C THR A 109 -13.99 -0.45 -12.17
N PHE A 110 -13.38 -0.77 -11.03
CA PHE A 110 -14.02 -1.47 -9.92
C PHE A 110 -14.10 -0.54 -8.71
N LEU A 111 -15.30 -0.39 -8.14
CA LEU A 111 -15.54 0.41 -6.94
C LEU A 111 -16.19 -0.44 -5.85
N HIS A 112 -15.88 -0.14 -4.59
CA HIS A 112 -16.64 -0.68 -3.46
C HIS A 112 -16.68 0.29 -2.28
N ASN A 113 -17.65 0.10 -1.37
CA ASN A 113 -17.87 0.94 -0.19
C ASN A 113 -17.46 0.30 1.14
N GLY A 114 -16.72 -0.81 1.09
CA GLY A 114 -16.11 -1.43 2.28
C GLY A 114 -15.23 -0.47 3.10
N LYS A 115 -14.66 -0.95 4.19
CA LYS A 115 -13.76 -0.20 5.05
C LYS A 115 -12.59 0.40 4.25
N GLY A 116 -12.26 1.65 4.55
CA GLY A 116 -11.05 2.30 4.03
C GLY A 116 -9.76 1.58 4.43
N PHE A 117 -8.69 1.90 3.73
CA PHE A 117 -7.39 1.28 3.87
C PHE A 117 -6.64 1.71 5.14
N THR A 118 -5.69 0.88 5.52
CA THR A 118 -4.61 1.17 6.46
C THR A 118 -3.26 1.27 5.73
N ASP A 119 -2.28 1.95 6.33
CA ASP A 119 -0.91 2.02 5.77
C ASP A 119 -0.33 0.63 5.47
N ARG A 120 -0.66 -0.35 6.33
CA ARG A 120 -0.23 -1.73 6.17
C ARG A 120 -0.85 -2.40 4.94
N GLU A 121 -2.14 -2.21 4.69
CA GLU A 121 -2.79 -2.76 3.50
C GLU A 121 -2.24 -2.14 2.21
N ILE A 122 -1.91 -0.84 2.25
CA ILE A 122 -1.29 -0.16 1.10
C ILE A 122 0.12 -0.68 0.84
N ALA A 123 0.93 -0.85 1.90
CA ALA A 123 2.23 -1.52 1.78
C ALA A 123 2.10 -2.94 1.21
N HIS A 124 1.03 -3.67 1.54
CA HIS A 124 0.75 -4.99 0.97
C HIS A 124 0.30 -4.94 -0.49
N LEU A 125 -0.45 -3.92 -0.91
CA LEU A 125 -0.76 -3.68 -2.31
C LEU A 125 0.48 -3.35 -3.13
N ILE A 126 1.43 -2.57 -2.59
CA ILE A 126 2.63 -2.16 -3.31
C ILE A 126 3.66 -3.29 -3.35
N PHE A 127 4.05 -3.82 -2.19
CA PHE A 127 5.13 -4.78 -2.07
C PHE A 127 4.66 -6.24 -2.08
N HIS A 128 3.36 -6.53 -2.20
CA HIS A 128 2.87 -7.92 -2.22
C HIS A 128 3.26 -8.74 -0.97
N GLY A 129 3.53 -8.09 0.16
CA GLY A 129 3.90 -8.78 1.40
C GLY A 129 2.68 -9.45 2.02
N SER A 130 2.52 -10.76 1.98
CA SER A 130 1.48 -11.39 2.80
C SER A 130 1.91 -11.34 4.28
N THR A 131 1.17 -10.68 5.16
CA THR A 131 1.42 -10.72 6.62
C THR A 131 0.54 -11.69 7.39
N LYS A 132 0.03 -12.74 6.76
CA LYS A 132 -0.50 -13.87 7.55
C LYS A 132 0.45 -15.03 7.39
N VAL A 133 1.33 -15.13 8.39
CA VAL A 133 1.94 -16.39 8.83
C VAL A 133 0.85 -17.46 8.79
N GLU A 134 1.26 -18.65 8.37
CA GLU A 134 0.53 -19.91 8.24
C GLU A 134 -0.34 -20.29 9.46
N GLU A 135 -1.34 -19.49 9.80
CA GLU A 135 -2.44 -19.95 10.63
C GLU A 135 -3.47 -20.57 9.69
N GLU A 136 -3.42 -21.89 9.68
CA GLU A 136 -4.42 -22.79 9.11
C GLU A 136 -5.84 -22.21 9.30
N ARG A 137 -6.58 -22.11 8.18
CA ARG A 137 -8.04 -21.84 8.07
C ARG A 137 -8.51 -20.41 7.78
N THR A 138 -7.72 -19.56 7.14
CA THR A 138 -8.31 -18.43 6.37
C THR A 138 -8.28 -18.69 4.87
N ILE A 139 -9.46 -18.92 4.30
CA ILE A 139 -9.71 -18.96 2.85
C ILE A 139 -9.46 -17.54 2.31
N GLY A 140 -8.26 -17.29 1.77
CA GLY A 140 -7.91 -16.02 1.14
C GLY A 140 -6.46 -15.63 1.42
N GLN A 141 -5.56 -15.94 0.48
CA GLN A 141 -4.22 -15.39 0.49
C GLN A 141 -4.29 -13.93 0.03
N TYR A 142 -4.33 -12.98 0.98
CA TYR A 142 -4.23 -11.56 0.62
C TYR A 142 -2.88 -11.30 -0.05
N GLY A 143 -2.94 -10.68 -1.22
CA GLY A 143 -1.79 -10.37 -2.08
C GLY A 143 -1.84 -11.13 -3.41
N THR A 144 -1.91 -12.46 -3.40
CA THR A 144 -1.97 -13.28 -4.64
C THR A 144 -3.24 -13.05 -5.45
N GLY A 145 -4.37 -12.83 -4.78
CA GLY A 145 -5.63 -12.52 -5.44
C GLY A 145 -5.57 -11.21 -6.24
N PHE A 146 -5.11 -10.13 -5.61
CA PHE A 146 -4.98 -8.84 -6.28
C PHE A 146 -3.98 -8.88 -7.44
N LEU A 147 -2.90 -9.66 -7.34
CA LEU A 147 -1.98 -9.83 -8.47
C LEU A 147 -2.66 -10.47 -9.70
N THR A 148 -3.68 -11.30 -9.50
CA THR A 148 -4.47 -11.88 -10.60
C THR A 148 -5.21 -10.83 -11.42
N THR A 149 -5.50 -9.64 -10.86
CA THR A 149 -6.14 -8.56 -11.62
C THR A 149 -5.22 -7.95 -12.67
N HIS A 150 -3.91 -8.22 -12.59
CA HIS A 150 -2.96 -7.82 -13.65
C HIS A 150 -3.15 -8.61 -14.96
N LEU A 151 -4.04 -9.61 -14.99
CA LEU A 151 -4.55 -10.19 -16.23
C LEU A 151 -5.34 -9.20 -17.08
N LEU A 152 -5.88 -8.14 -16.46
CA LEU A 152 -6.59 -7.05 -17.12
C LEU A 152 -5.64 -5.99 -17.64
N SER A 153 -4.61 -5.65 -16.86
CA SER A 153 -3.67 -4.59 -17.20
C SER A 153 -2.38 -4.73 -16.39
N PRO A 154 -1.19 -4.47 -16.98
CA PRO A 154 0.04 -4.35 -16.20
C PRO A 154 0.03 -3.12 -15.29
N THR A 155 -0.88 -2.16 -15.52
CA THR A 155 -0.99 -0.91 -14.78
C THR A 155 -2.33 -0.82 -14.06
N ILE A 156 -2.32 -0.36 -12.81
CA ILE A 156 -3.54 -0.16 -12.02
C ILE A 156 -3.45 1.18 -11.30
N ASP A 157 -4.41 2.07 -11.53
CA ASP A 157 -4.56 3.26 -10.70
C ASP A 157 -5.42 2.92 -9.50
N VAL A 158 -4.82 3.03 -8.32
CA VAL A 158 -5.45 2.74 -7.03
C VAL A 158 -5.83 4.06 -6.38
N SER A 159 -7.06 4.16 -5.89
CA SER A 159 -7.49 5.28 -5.05
C SER A 159 -8.35 4.77 -3.90
N GLY A 160 -8.25 5.39 -2.73
CA GLY A 160 -9.12 5.02 -1.63
C GLY A 160 -9.02 5.92 -0.40
N GLN A 161 -9.88 5.64 0.57
CA GLN A 161 -9.90 6.30 1.87
C GLN A 161 -8.80 5.74 2.76
N LEU A 162 -8.11 6.60 3.51
CA LEU A 162 -7.11 6.26 4.53
C LEU A 162 -7.36 7.15 5.77
N GLY A 163 -8.01 6.58 6.79
CA GLY A 163 -8.50 7.38 7.92
C GLY A 163 -9.48 8.47 7.46
N ASP A 164 -9.17 9.73 7.79
CA ASP A 164 -9.98 10.90 7.39
C ASP A 164 -9.54 11.53 6.06
N SER A 165 -8.55 10.92 5.37
CA SER A 165 -8.01 11.43 4.12
C SER A 165 -8.19 10.43 2.96
N TRP A 166 -7.74 10.85 1.78
CA TRP A 166 -7.78 10.08 0.54
C TRP A 166 -6.40 9.97 -0.06
N PHE A 167 -6.20 8.91 -0.82
CA PHE A 167 -4.92 8.58 -1.41
C PHE A 167 -5.08 8.09 -2.85
N ASN A 168 -4.05 8.28 -3.67
CA ASN A 168 -4.00 7.72 -5.03
C ASN A 168 -2.58 7.44 -5.54
N PHE A 169 -2.30 6.23 -5.99
CA PHE A 169 -1.03 5.89 -6.64
C PHE A 169 -1.23 4.92 -7.79
N CYS A 170 -0.24 4.87 -8.67
CA CYS A 170 -0.20 3.96 -9.79
C CYS A 170 0.67 2.75 -9.45
N LEU A 171 0.16 1.54 -9.69
CA LEU A 171 0.91 0.29 -9.65
C LEU A 171 1.23 -0.12 -11.08
N GLU A 172 2.50 -0.11 -11.46
CA GLU A 172 2.97 -0.62 -12.75
C GLU A 172 3.77 -1.91 -12.54
N ARG A 173 3.31 -3.02 -13.10
CA ARG A 173 3.95 -4.33 -12.97
C ARG A 173 4.17 -4.98 -14.33
N LYS A 174 4.88 -4.28 -15.22
CA LYS A 174 5.36 -4.87 -16.47
C LYS A 174 6.42 -5.94 -16.16
N PRO A 175 6.31 -7.17 -16.70
CA PRO A 175 7.24 -8.25 -16.42
C PRO A 175 8.55 -8.13 -17.22
N ASP A 176 9.12 -6.93 -17.32
CA ASP A 176 10.31 -6.66 -18.14
C ASP A 176 11.58 -7.18 -17.46
N SER A 177 11.81 -6.78 -16.20
CA SER A 177 12.88 -7.31 -15.36
C SER A 177 12.52 -7.19 -13.87
N VAL A 178 13.28 -7.88 -13.02
CA VAL A 178 13.12 -7.81 -11.55
C VAL A 178 13.50 -6.41 -11.05
N GLU A 179 14.54 -5.81 -11.62
CA GLU A 179 15.01 -4.47 -11.29
C GLU A 179 13.97 -3.41 -11.65
N ALA A 180 13.38 -3.49 -12.85
CA ALA A 180 12.34 -2.57 -13.29
C ALA A 180 11.10 -2.65 -12.39
N LEU A 181 10.73 -3.87 -11.97
CA LEU A 181 9.62 -4.09 -11.03
C LEU A 181 9.93 -3.52 -9.64
N ARG A 182 11.16 -3.71 -9.14
CA ARG A 182 11.63 -3.14 -7.87
C ARG A 182 11.55 -1.62 -7.90
N GLU A 183 12.06 -0.99 -8.95
CA GLU A 183 12.00 0.46 -9.14
C GLU A 183 10.56 0.97 -9.22
N SER A 184 9.65 0.20 -9.83
CA SER A 184 8.22 0.54 -9.88
C SER A 184 7.56 0.49 -8.50
N MET A 185 7.88 -0.52 -7.68
CA MET A 185 7.40 -0.60 -6.30
C MET A 185 7.93 0.58 -5.46
N ASP A 186 9.21 0.91 -5.62
CA ASP A 186 9.81 2.07 -4.94
C ASP A 186 9.11 3.38 -5.37
N ARG A 187 8.86 3.58 -6.67
CA ARG A 187 8.10 4.74 -7.18
C ARG A 187 6.68 4.81 -6.61
N ALA A 188 5.96 3.68 -6.57
CA ALA A 188 4.62 3.63 -6.01
C ALA A 188 4.62 4.01 -4.52
N TRP A 189 5.64 3.57 -3.76
CA TRP A 189 5.82 3.93 -2.36
C TRP A 189 6.19 5.41 -2.16
N GLU A 190 7.06 5.97 -3.00
CA GLU A 190 7.37 7.42 -2.96
C GLU A 190 6.13 8.26 -3.29
N ASN A 191 5.38 7.89 -4.32
CA ASN A 191 4.11 8.55 -4.65
C ASN A 191 3.11 8.47 -3.50
N PHE A 192 3.07 7.32 -2.81
CA PHE A 192 2.28 7.16 -1.58
C PHE A 192 2.76 8.09 -0.45
N LYS A 193 4.06 8.26 -0.24
CA LYS A 193 4.55 9.15 0.84
C LYS A 193 4.28 10.63 0.57
N VAL A 194 4.30 11.04 -0.70
CA VAL A 194 4.27 12.45 -1.09
C VAL A 194 2.85 12.91 -1.45
N PHE A 195 1.81 12.15 -1.08
CA PHE A 195 0.44 12.39 -1.54
C PHE A 195 0.07 13.88 -1.57
N PRO A 196 -0.24 14.42 -2.76
CA PRO A 196 -1.09 15.58 -2.78
C PRO A 196 -2.48 15.09 -2.35
N SER A 197 -3.15 15.85 -1.49
CA SER A 197 -4.56 15.71 -1.17
C SER A 197 -5.46 16.01 -2.37
N LEU A 198 -5.12 15.50 -3.56
CA LEU A 198 -5.96 15.59 -4.73
C LEU A 198 -7.11 14.62 -4.48
N GLN A 199 -8.26 15.19 -4.15
CA GLN A 199 -9.55 14.54 -4.26
C GLN A 199 -9.69 14.05 -5.70
N VAL A 200 -9.26 12.83 -5.99
CA VAL A 200 -9.85 12.15 -7.13
C VAL A 200 -11.27 11.85 -6.68
N PRO A 201 -12.32 12.34 -7.36
CA PRO A 201 -13.69 12.13 -6.92
C PRO A 201 -13.95 10.63 -7.04
N ILE A 202 -13.79 9.92 -5.93
CA ILE A 202 -14.49 8.67 -5.70
C ILE A 202 -15.91 9.14 -5.33
N PRO A 203 -16.96 8.65 -6.01
CA PRO A 203 -18.32 9.03 -5.65
C PRO A 203 -18.54 8.81 -4.15
N ASP A 204 -19.27 9.72 -3.49
CA ASP A 204 -19.37 9.80 -2.03
C ASP A 204 -19.79 8.48 -1.34
N CYS A 205 -20.42 7.56 -2.06
CA CYS A 205 -20.83 6.26 -1.56
C CYS A 205 -19.74 5.19 -1.59
N PHE A 206 -18.57 5.43 -2.19
CA PHE A 206 -17.49 4.45 -2.32
C PHE A 206 -16.23 4.90 -1.57
N THR A 207 -15.43 3.93 -1.14
CA THR A 207 -14.21 4.13 -0.35
C THR A 207 -12.97 3.63 -1.07
N THR A 208 -13.14 2.77 -2.08
CA THR A 208 -12.07 2.17 -2.87
C THR A 208 -12.41 2.23 -4.36
N ARG A 209 -11.41 2.55 -5.17
CA ARG A 209 -11.46 2.46 -6.63
C ARG A 209 -10.18 1.86 -7.20
N PHE A 210 -10.34 0.88 -8.07
CA PHE A 210 -9.29 0.36 -8.93
C PHE A 210 -9.64 0.63 -10.39
N VAL A 211 -8.74 1.27 -11.12
CA VAL A 211 -8.89 1.57 -12.55
C VAL A 211 -7.84 0.80 -13.33
N TYR A 212 -8.30 0.06 -14.34
CA TYR A 212 -7.49 -0.78 -15.21
C TYR A 212 -7.56 -0.23 -16.64
N PRO A 213 -6.49 0.39 -17.16
CA PRO A 213 -6.39 0.68 -18.58
C PRO A 213 -6.40 -0.63 -19.38
N ILE A 214 -7.34 -0.76 -20.32
CA ILE A 214 -7.53 -1.99 -21.10
C ILE A 214 -6.90 -1.80 -22.48
N GLU A 215 -5.97 -2.71 -22.79
CA GLU A 215 -5.35 -2.86 -24.11
C GLU A 215 -5.97 -4.07 -24.86
N ASP A 216 -5.67 -4.19 -26.15
CA ASP A 216 -6.29 -5.17 -27.06
C ASP A 216 -6.15 -6.63 -26.56
N ASP A 217 -5.07 -6.96 -25.86
CA ASP A 217 -4.79 -8.32 -25.39
C ASP A 217 -5.64 -8.73 -24.17
N ALA A 218 -6.27 -7.77 -23.48
CA ALA A 218 -7.07 -7.98 -22.29
C ALA A 218 -8.59 -7.99 -22.55
N VAL A 219 -9.02 -7.63 -23.75
CA VAL A 219 -10.44 -7.55 -24.14
C VAL A 219 -11.18 -8.86 -23.88
N ASP A 220 -10.60 -10.01 -24.25
CA ASP A 220 -11.22 -11.32 -24.04
C ASP A 220 -11.40 -11.66 -22.54
N ALA A 221 -10.43 -11.25 -21.70
CA ALA A 221 -10.52 -11.45 -20.25
C ALA A 221 -11.61 -10.58 -19.62
N VAL A 222 -11.73 -9.33 -20.08
CA VAL A 222 -12.78 -8.39 -19.65
C VAL A 222 -14.15 -8.92 -20.06
N GLU A 223 -14.36 -9.25 -21.33
CA GLU A 223 -15.67 -9.68 -21.84
C GLU A 223 -16.15 -10.96 -21.16
N LYS A 224 -15.29 -11.96 -21.02
CA LYS A 224 -15.62 -13.21 -20.31
C LYS A 224 -15.89 -12.97 -18.83
N GLY A 225 -15.10 -12.11 -18.18
CA GLY A 225 -15.28 -11.79 -16.76
C GLY A 225 -16.60 -11.05 -16.50
N ILE A 226 -16.97 -10.08 -17.34
CA ILE A 226 -18.25 -9.38 -17.25
C ILE A 226 -19.43 -10.31 -17.55
N ALA A 227 -19.32 -11.16 -18.56
CA ALA A 227 -20.36 -12.15 -18.87
C ALA A 227 -20.58 -13.13 -17.70
N MET A 228 -19.49 -13.59 -17.07
CA MET A 228 -19.54 -14.42 -15.85
C MET A 228 -20.21 -13.65 -14.70
N LEU A 229 -19.83 -12.40 -14.47
CA LEU A 229 -20.41 -11.58 -13.40
C LEU A 229 -21.91 -11.38 -13.57
N LYS A 230 -22.38 -11.09 -14.80
CA LYS A 230 -23.81 -10.96 -15.10
C LYS A 230 -24.61 -12.22 -14.73
N GLN A 231 -24.02 -13.41 -14.85
CA GLN A 231 -24.67 -14.68 -14.50
C GLN A 231 -24.61 -14.96 -13.00
N CYS A 232 -23.51 -14.60 -12.34
CA CYS A 232 -23.26 -14.99 -10.95
C CYS A 232 -23.71 -13.93 -9.92
N ALA A 233 -23.77 -12.65 -10.29
CA ALA A 233 -24.09 -11.56 -9.37
C ALA A 233 -25.40 -11.76 -8.57
N PRO A 234 -26.53 -12.22 -9.17
CA PRO A 234 -27.73 -12.52 -8.37
C PRO A 234 -27.48 -13.50 -7.24
N PHE A 235 -26.70 -14.56 -7.51
CA PHE A 235 -26.37 -15.58 -6.51
C PHE A 235 -25.40 -15.05 -5.46
N VAL A 236 -24.44 -14.20 -5.86
CA VAL A 236 -23.54 -13.55 -4.92
C VAL A 236 -24.34 -12.74 -3.92
N VAL A 237 -25.21 -11.84 -4.39
CA VAL A 237 -25.99 -10.97 -3.50
C VAL A 237 -26.96 -11.77 -2.62
N VAL A 238 -27.56 -12.87 -3.12
CA VAL A 238 -28.48 -13.71 -2.33
C VAL A 238 -27.77 -14.55 -1.27
N PHE A 239 -26.61 -15.13 -1.57
CA PHE A 239 -25.94 -16.10 -0.68
C PHE A 239 -24.81 -15.50 0.15
N ASN A 240 -24.27 -14.36 -0.25
CA ASN A 240 -23.29 -13.62 0.52
C ASN A 240 -24.01 -12.59 1.39
N GLN A 241 -23.91 -12.74 2.71
CA GLN A 241 -24.63 -11.88 3.64
C GLN A 241 -24.02 -10.48 3.76
N GLU A 242 -22.85 -10.23 3.18
CA GLU A 242 -22.20 -8.92 3.24
C GLU A 242 -22.66 -7.99 2.10
N PHE A 243 -22.82 -8.51 0.88
CA PHE A 243 -23.24 -7.74 -0.29
C PHE A 243 -24.73 -7.40 -0.24
N SER A 244 -25.05 -6.11 -0.19
CA SER A 244 -26.41 -5.62 -0.41
C SER A 244 -26.68 -5.30 -1.87
N ARG A 245 -25.65 -4.93 -2.65
CA ARG A 245 -25.81 -4.53 -4.05
C ARG A 245 -24.56 -4.77 -4.90
N ILE A 246 -24.78 -5.24 -6.13
CA ILE A 246 -23.77 -5.28 -7.19
C ILE A 246 -24.32 -4.59 -8.43
N ASP A 247 -23.60 -3.56 -8.90
CA ASP A 247 -23.87 -2.86 -10.14
C ASP A 247 -22.89 -3.26 -11.24
N ILE A 248 -23.40 -3.43 -12.45
CA ILE A 248 -22.61 -3.69 -13.66
C ILE A 248 -23.00 -2.66 -14.71
N GLU A 249 -22.07 -1.81 -15.09
CA GLU A 249 -22.20 -0.87 -16.20
C GLU A 249 -21.30 -1.34 -17.34
N ASN A 250 -21.89 -1.78 -18.45
CA ASN A 250 -21.13 -2.34 -19.57
C ASN A 250 -21.68 -1.82 -20.90
N ARG A 251 -20.86 -1.07 -21.66
CA ARG A 251 -21.20 -0.57 -23.00
C ARG A 251 -22.57 0.15 -23.08
N GLY A 252 -22.92 0.90 -22.03
CA GLY A 252 -24.19 1.65 -21.95
C GLY A 252 -25.38 0.86 -21.40
N GLU A 253 -25.21 -0.42 -21.07
CA GLU A 253 -26.17 -1.20 -20.30
C GLU A 253 -25.82 -1.13 -18.81
N THR A 254 -26.82 -0.87 -17.97
CA THR A 254 -26.68 -0.93 -16.51
C THR A 254 -27.54 -2.06 -15.95
N MET A 255 -26.96 -2.91 -15.13
CA MET A 255 -27.64 -3.97 -14.39
C MET A 255 -27.38 -3.77 -12.90
N CYS A 256 -28.43 -3.80 -12.09
CA CYS A 256 -28.37 -3.73 -10.63
C CYS A 256 -28.93 -5.04 -10.05
N PHE A 257 -28.21 -5.62 -9.11
CA PHE A 257 -28.64 -6.76 -8.32
C PHE A 257 -28.59 -6.38 -6.84
N GLU A 258 -29.72 -6.47 -6.14
CA GLU A 258 -29.85 -6.07 -4.73
C GLU A 258 -30.76 -7.03 -3.96
N VAL A 259 -30.60 -7.08 -2.63
CA VAL A 259 -31.41 -7.89 -1.68
C VAL A 259 -32.02 -7.07 -0.57
#